data_AF-A0A067RDB3-F1
#
_entry.id   AF-A0A067RDB3-F1
#
_cell.length_a   1.000
_cell.length_b   1.000
_cell.length_c   1.000
_cell.angle_alpha   90.00
_cell.angle_beta   90.00
_cell.angle_gamma   90.00
#
_symmetry.space_group_name_H-M   'P 1'
#
loop_
_entity.id
_entity.type
_entity.pdbx_description
1 polymer ?
#
loop_
_entity_poly.entity_id
_entity_poly.type
_entity_poly.pdbx_seq_one_letter_code
_entity_poly.pdbx_strand_id
1 'polypeptide(L)'
;CRFPGKWEGSWFQSGVRQPIIIEQSRLSTKGRCIASEGDKFVVVDEGGCFRCVVIHEKHTNVLQYKETFCHARESLQSLCSLITGDALLYSMFRVEATPVECPFKGPLSFTYNRGHGECRSPVSSIDSCTEESRLLLRYQACPDVHGTESTVEELQCLATWKEGSSRYLVGKIHHNHATSNEDRYRCFVYEKSTLPGVSGTGELNGEGLYHPLEMRNDGVDYRVAQSGDATCNGLFSPMEGSRTMTLRK
;
A
#
# COMPACT_ATOMS: atom_id res chain seq x y z
N CYS A 1 -19.80 23.74 2.01
CA CYS A 1 -18.96 22.54 1.96
C CYS A 1 -17.61 22.83 2.59
N ARG A 2 -17.05 21.89 3.37
CA ARG A 2 -15.65 21.88 3.84
C ARG A 2 -15.14 20.45 3.82
N PHE A 3 -13.85 20.27 3.55
CA PHE A 3 -13.17 18.99 3.75
C PHE A 3 -12.95 18.75 5.26
N PRO A 4 -12.88 17.50 5.73
CA PRO A 4 -12.50 17.17 7.09
C PRO A 4 -11.18 17.83 7.50
N GLY A 5 -11.15 18.50 8.66
CA GLY A 5 -9.97 19.24 9.12
C GLY A 5 -8.72 18.36 9.29
N LYS A 6 -8.90 17.08 9.63
CA LYS A 6 -7.79 16.10 9.68
C LYS A 6 -7.13 15.85 8.33
N TRP A 7 -7.77 16.19 7.20
CA TRP A 7 -7.18 16.07 5.87
C TRP A 7 -6.34 17.28 5.50
N GLU A 8 -6.38 18.36 6.27
CA GLU A 8 -5.59 19.55 5.98
C GLU A 8 -4.09 19.24 5.94
N GLY A 9 -3.40 19.92 5.02
CA GLY A 9 -1.96 19.76 4.81
C GLY A 9 -1.59 19.43 3.37
N SER A 10 -0.37 18.93 3.21
CA SER A 10 0.26 18.65 1.92
C SER A 10 0.25 17.15 1.60
N TRP A 11 -0.15 16.83 0.38
CA TRP A 11 -0.34 15.48 -0.12
C TRP A 11 0.41 15.27 -1.43
N PHE A 12 1.14 14.16 -1.52
CA PHE A 12 1.77 13.71 -2.75
C PHE A 12 0.81 12.76 -3.50
N GLN A 13 0.74 12.92 -4.82
CA GLN A 13 0.04 12.02 -5.73
C GLN A 13 0.95 11.75 -6.93
N SER A 14 1.05 10.49 -7.34
CA SER A 14 1.82 10.12 -8.52
C SER A 14 1.31 10.83 -9.78
N GLY A 15 2.23 11.30 -10.61
CA GLY A 15 1.97 12.06 -11.84
C GLY A 15 1.67 13.55 -11.64
N VAL A 16 1.55 14.01 -10.39
CA VAL A 16 1.26 15.42 -10.07
C VAL A 16 2.53 16.13 -9.63
N ARG A 17 2.95 17.14 -10.41
CA ARG A 17 4.24 17.84 -10.20
C ARG A 17 4.35 18.57 -8.86
N GLN A 18 3.25 19.16 -8.39
CA GLN A 18 3.22 19.90 -7.13
C GLN A 18 2.38 19.17 -6.09
N PRO A 19 2.74 19.24 -4.80
CA PRO A 19 1.90 18.68 -3.75
C PRO A 19 0.49 19.27 -3.78
N ILE A 20 -0.50 18.39 -3.60
CA ILE A 20 -1.90 18.74 -3.47
C ILE A 20 -2.09 19.28 -2.05
N ILE A 21 -2.60 20.50 -1.93
CA ILE A 21 -2.89 21.14 -0.66
C ILE A 21 -4.40 21.06 -0.41
N ILE A 22 -4.75 20.49 0.75
CA ILE A 22 -6.12 20.50 1.26
C ILE A 22 -6.19 21.53 2.37
N GLU A 23 -7.09 22.49 2.23
CA GLU A 23 -7.25 23.60 3.17
C GLU A 23 -8.72 24.05 3.18
N GLN A 24 -9.42 23.84 4.30
CA GLN A 24 -10.83 24.19 4.47
C GLN A 24 -11.75 23.67 3.35
N SER A 25 -12.05 24.49 2.35
CA SER A 25 -12.91 24.14 1.19
C SER A 25 -12.12 24.06 -0.11
N ARG A 26 -10.80 24.19 -0.10
CA ARG A 26 -9.96 24.21 -1.30
C ARG A 26 -9.14 22.94 -1.40
N LEU A 27 -9.10 22.40 -2.61
CA LEU A 27 -8.25 21.30 -3.04
C LEU A 27 -7.40 21.84 -4.20
N SER A 28 -6.12 22.13 -3.96
CA SER A 28 -5.33 23.04 -4.82
C SER A 28 -5.30 22.67 -6.31
N THR A 29 -5.33 21.38 -6.65
CA THR A 29 -5.29 20.91 -8.04
C THR A 29 -6.66 20.75 -8.69
N LYS A 30 -7.76 20.90 -7.94
CA LYS A 30 -9.13 20.66 -8.43
C LYS A 30 -10.10 21.83 -8.23
N GLY A 31 -9.80 22.74 -7.31
CA GLY A 31 -10.60 23.93 -7.05
C GLY A 31 -11.28 23.93 -5.69
N ARG A 32 -12.44 24.61 -5.60
CA ARG A 32 -13.17 24.87 -4.35
C ARG A 32 -14.39 23.98 -4.24
N CYS A 33 -14.60 23.38 -3.08
CA CYS A 33 -15.78 22.60 -2.77
C CYS A 33 -17.00 23.49 -2.57
N ILE A 34 -18.10 23.15 -3.23
CA ILE A 34 -19.37 23.89 -3.18
C ILE A 34 -20.49 23.08 -2.53
N ALA A 35 -20.46 21.75 -2.66
CA ALA A 35 -21.45 20.84 -2.07
C ALA A 35 -20.76 19.57 -1.59
N SER A 36 -21.30 18.95 -0.55
CA SER A 36 -20.77 17.70 0.02
C SER A 36 -21.87 16.89 0.67
N GLU A 37 -21.78 15.56 0.54
CA GLU A 37 -22.65 14.59 1.19
C GLU A 37 -21.84 13.33 1.48
N GLY A 38 -21.63 13.02 2.76
CA GLY A 38 -20.79 11.88 3.17
C GLY A 38 -19.35 12.02 2.67
N ASP A 39 -18.92 11.07 1.85
CA ASP A 39 -17.61 10.98 1.20
C ASP A 39 -17.57 11.67 -0.19
N LYS A 40 -18.70 12.23 -0.63
CA LYS A 40 -18.85 12.87 -1.94
C LYS A 40 -18.71 14.38 -1.85
N PHE A 41 -17.95 14.96 -2.77
CA PHE A 41 -17.67 16.40 -2.83
C PHE A 41 -17.82 16.89 -4.26
N VAL A 42 -18.52 18.01 -4.46
CA VAL A 42 -18.51 18.72 -5.73
C VAL A 42 -17.52 19.86 -5.65
N VAL A 43 -16.49 19.80 -6.49
CA VAL A 43 -15.44 20.83 -6.61
C VAL A 43 -15.59 21.58 -7.92
N VAL A 44 -15.30 22.88 -7.88
CA VAL A 44 -15.31 23.76 -9.05
C VAL A 44 -13.97 24.48 -9.17
N ASP A 45 -13.36 24.41 -10.35
CA ASP A 45 -12.14 25.17 -10.66
C ASP A 45 -12.46 26.59 -11.15
N GLU A 46 -11.42 27.39 -11.39
CA GLU A 46 -11.56 28.78 -11.84
C GLU A 46 -12.17 28.90 -13.25
N GLY A 47 -12.08 27.83 -14.05
CA GLY A 47 -12.68 27.75 -15.39
C GLY A 47 -14.17 27.42 -15.38
N GLY A 48 -14.79 27.27 -14.20
CA GLY A 48 -16.20 26.91 -14.08
C GLY A 48 -16.47 25.43 -14.38
N CYS A 49 -15.46 24.58 -14.29
CA CYS A 49 -15.60 23.14 -14.48
C CYS A 49 -15.97 22.44 -13.16
N PHE A 50 -17.05 21.67 -13.19
CA PHE A 50 -17.56 20.94 -12.02
C PHE A 50 -17.14 19.48 -12.10
N ARG A 51 -16.65 18.95 -10.97
CA ARG A 51 -16.31 17.52 -10.83
C ARG A 51 -16.91 16.99 -9.54
N CYS A 52 -17.46 15.78 -9.57
CA CYS A 52 -17.64 15.04 -8.32
C CYS A 52 -16.35 14.31 -7.98
N VAL A 53 -15.95 14.39 -6.71
CA VAL A 53 -14.82 13.68 -6.13
C VAL A 53 -15.34 12.88 -4.94
N VAL A 54 -15.11 11.57 -4.94
CA VAL A 54 -15.50 10.67 -3.84
C VAL A 54 -14.24 10.22 -3.12
N ILE A 55 -14.04 10.71 -1.90
CA ILE A 55 -12.78 10.57 -1.15
C ILE A 55 -12.98 9.63 0.04
N HIS A 56 -12.21 8.55 0.05
CA HIS A 56 -12.14 7.57 1.12
C HIS A 56 -10.84 7.73 1.91
N GLU A 57 -10.96 7.88 3.23
CA GLU A 57 -9.82 7.84 4.12
C GLU A 57 -9.50 6.39 4.48
N LYS A 58 -8.40 5.86 3.95
CA LYS A 58 -7.89 4.53 4.31
C LYS A 58 -7.07 4.58 5.59
N HIS A 59 -6.34 5.67 5.79
CA HIS A 59 -5.55 5.97 6.98
C HIS A 59 -5.38 7.51 7.10
N THR A 60 -4.97 8.01 8.27
CA THR A 60 -4.71 9.46 8.46
C THR A 60 -3.63 10.02 7.51
N ASN A 61 -2.78 9.15 6.97
CA ASN A 61 -1.72 9.46 6.00
C ASN A 61 -2.05 9.00 4.57
N VAL A 62 -3.22 8.38 4.32
CA VAL A 62 -3.59 7.83 3.02
C VAL A 62 -5.04 8.15 2.69
N LEU A 63 -5.23 8.97 1.66
CA LEU A 63 -6.54 9.20 1.05
C LEU A 63 -6.57 8.54 -0.31
N GLN A 64 -7.70 7.95 -0.65
CA GLN A 64 -7.97 7.45 -1.99
C GLN A 64 -9.22 8.11 -2.53
N TYR A 65 -9.24 8.44 -3.81
CA TYR A 65 -10.41 9.06 -4.40
C TYR A 65 -10.63 8.65 -5.85
N LYS A 66 -11.88 8.75 -6.26
CA LYS A 66 -12.30 8.70 -7.67
C LYS A 66 -12.94 10.03 -8.02
N GLU A 67 -12.90 10.40 -9.29
CA GLU A 67 -13.55 11.62 -9.76
C GLU A 67 -14.18 11.45 -11.14
N THR A 68 -15.10 12.35 -11.45
CA THR A 68 -15.62 12.53 -12.80
C THR A 68 -14.68 13.36 -13.64
N PHE A 69 -14.91 13.34 -14.96
CA PHE A 69 -14.37 14.35 -15.86
C PHE A 69 -15.01 15.73 -15.60
N CYS A 70 -14.65 16.68 -16.47
CA CYS A 70 -15.20 18.03 -16.43
C CYS A 70 -16.66 18.06 -16.89
N HIS A 71 -17.54 18.62 -16.07
CA HIS A 71 -18.96 18.80 -16.41
C HIS A 71 -19.44 20.22 -16.15
N ALA A 72 -20.60 20.55 -16.71
CA ALA A 72 -21.35 21.75 -16.37
C ALA A 72 -21.93 21.63 -14.95
N ARG A 73 -22.50 22.74 -14.45
CA ARG A 73 -23.11 22.75 -13.12
C ARG A 73 -24.32 21.83 -13.08
N GLU A 74 -24.23 20.81 -12.24
CA GLU A 74 -25.30 19.85 -11.96
C GLU A 74 -25.45 19.62 -10.44
N SER A 75 -26.44 18.81 -10.05
CA SER A 75 -26.62 18.39 -8.65
C SER A 75 -25.51 17.42 -8.23
N LEU A 76 -25.23 17.36 -6.93
CA LEU A 76 -24.25 16.42 -6.38
C LEU A 76 -24.56 14.98 -6.78
N GLN A 77 -25.81 14.55 -6.64
CA GLN A 77 -26.24 13.19 -6.94
C GLN A 77 -26.05 12.84 -8.43
N SER A 78 -26.35 13.78 -9.34
CA SER A 78 -26.17 13.58 -10.78
C SER A 78 -24.70 13.39 -11.12
N LEU A 79 -23.84 14.34 -10.72
CA LEU A 79 -22.41 14.26 -11.01
C LEU A 79 -21.79 12.99 -10.42
N CYS A 80 -22.06 12.69 -9.15
CA CYS A 80 -21.45 11.55 -8.49
C CYS A 80 -21.96 10.19 -9.00
N SER A 81 -23.12 10.15 -9.65
CA SER A 81 -23.62 8.94 -10.31
C SER A 81 -22.82 8.54 -11.55
N LEU A 82 -22.06 9.48 -12.14
CA LEU A 82 -21.22 9.24 -13.32
C LEU A 82 -19.92 8.49 -12.98
N ILE A 83 -19.57 8.34 -11.70
CA ILE A 83 -18.39 7.59 -11.28
C ILE A 83 -18.70 6.10 -11.36
N THR A 84 -18.08 5.43 -12.32
CA THR A 84 -18.24 4.00 -12.55
C THR A 84 -17.34 3.17 -11.63
N GLY A 85 -17.63 1.87 -11.53
CA GLY A 85 -16.84 0.93 -10.71
C GLY A 85 -15.39 0.78 -11.18
N ASP A 86 -15.16 0.90 -12.49
CA ASP A 86 -13.85 0.83 -13.16
C ASP A 86 -13.14 2.20 -13.25
N ALA A 87 -13.77 3.29 -12.80
CA ALA A 87 -13.14 4.60 -12.77
C ALA A 87 -11.83 4.56 -11.97
N LEU A 88 -10.82 5.26 -12.49
CA LEU A 88 -9.47 5.27 -11.96
C LEU A 88 -9.46 5.70 -10.49
N LEU A 89 -8.83 4.88 -9.66
CA LEU A 89 -8.59 5.19 -8.25
C LEU A 89 -7.27 5.94 -8.12
N TYR A 90 -7.30 7.12 -7.52
CA TYR A 90 -6.11 7.87 -7.19
C TYR A 90 -5.76 7.65 -5.72
N SER A 91 -4.47 7.55 -5.41
CA SER A 91 -3.95 7.49 -4.05
C SER A 91 -3.14 8.74 -3.74
N MET A 92 -3.40 9.35 -2.59
CA MET A 92 -2.67 10.49 -2.06
C MET A 92 -2.00 10.10 -0.75
N PHE A 93 -0.71 10.41 -0.62
CA PHE A 93 0.08 10.16 0.58
C PHE A 93 0.45 11.46 1.26
N ARG A 94 0.24 11.55 2.57
CA ARG A 94 0.61 12.75 3.33
C ARG A 94 2.13 12.95 3.24
N VAL A 95 2.57 14.17 2.90
CA VAL A 95 3.99 14.51 2.76
C VAL A 95 4.67 14.48 4.13
N GLU A 96 4.09 15.22 5.08
CA GLU A 96 4.49 15.24 6.49
C GLU A 96 3.70 14.19 7.27
N ALA A 97 3.87 12.92 6.88
CA ALA A 97 3.20 11.79 7.52
C ALA A 97 3.84 11.46 8.87
N THR A 98 3.03 11.27 9.91
CA THR A 98 3.50 10.66 11.15
C THR A 98 3.76 9.16 10.90
N PRO A 99 4.99 8.65 11.07
CA PRO A 99 5.28 7.23 10.84
C PRO A 99 4.48 6.32 11.77
N VAL A 100 4.25 5.09 11.34
CA VAL A 100 3.54 4.05 12.10
C VAL A 100 4.43 2.82 12.29
N GLU A 101 4.14 2.01 13.29
CA GLU A 101 4.83 0.74 13.51
C GLU A 101 4.73 -0.16 12.27
N CYS A 102 5.87 -0.76 11.89
CA CYS A 102 5.90 -1.69 10.77
C CYS A 102 5.23 -3.04 11.13
N PRO A 103 4.50 -3.67 10.19
CA PRO A 103 3.79 -4.93 10.46
C PRO A 103 4.72 -6.15 10.56
N PHE A 104 5.96 -6.02 10.10
CA PHE A 104 6.97 -7.07 10.14
C PHE A 104 8.01 -6.73 11.21
N LYS A 105 8.43 -7.72 12.00
CA LYS A 105 9.48 -7.55 13.01
C LYS A 105 10.63 -8.49 12.69
N GLY A 106 11.83 -7.94 12.55
CA GLY A 106 13.06 -8.66 12.32
C GLY A 106 13.58 -9.36 13.58
N PRO A 107 14.60 -10.23 13.44
CA PRO A 107 15.21 -10.63 12.18
C PRO A 107 14.28 -11.56 11.38
N LEU A 108 14.19 -11.34 10.07
CA LEU A 108 13.51 -12.23 9.12
C LEU A 108 14.43 -12.47 7.93
N SER A 109 14.32 -13.65 7.32
CA SER A 109 14.88 -13.93 6.01
C SER A 109 13.79 -13.80 4.94
N PHE A 110 14.17 -13.48 3.71
CA PHE A 110 13.22 -13.47 2.60
C PHE A 110 13.82 -13.87 1.26
N THR A 111 12.99 -14.49 0.43
CA THR A 111 13.21 -14.64 -1.01
C THR A 111 12.35 -13.63 -1.74
N TYR A 112 12.76 -13.23 -2.95
CA TYR A 112 12.02 -12.24 -3.73
C TYR A 112 12.04 -12.53 -5.23
N ASN A 113 11.05 -12.01 -5.94
CA ASN A 113 10.94 -12.12 -7.39
C ASN A 113 10.61 -10.74 -7.98
N ARG A 114 11.30 -10.36 -9.06
CA ARG A 114 11.11 -9.10 -9.82
C ARG A 114 10.59 -9.32 -11.24
N GLY A 115 9.98 -10.47 -11.51
CA GLY A 115 9.42 -10.86 -12.82
C GLY A 115 10.32 -11.77 -13.68
N HIS A 116 11.55 -12.06 -13.23
CA HIS A 116 12.53 -12.86 -13.97
C HIS A 116 12.93 -14.16 -13.28
N GLY A 117 12.22 -14.55 -12.22
CA GLY A 117 12.52 -15.72 -11.41
C GLY A 117 12.73 -15.38 -9.94
N GLU A 118 12.62 -16.38 -9.09
CA GLU A 118 12.75 -16.19 -7.64
C GLU A 118 14.22 -16.26 -7.21
N CYS A 119 14.67 -15.20 -6.53
CA CYS A 119 15.97 -15.14 -5.88
C CYS A 119 15.92 -15.90 -4.54
N ARG A 120 16.46 -17.12 -4.53
CA ARG A 120 16.48 -18.01 -3.36
C ARG A 120 17.82 -18.09 -2.63
N SER A 121 18.93 -17.91 -3.34
CA SER A 121 20.28 -18.08 -2.78
C SER A 121 21.27 -17.13 -3.47
N PRO A 122 22.00 -16.26 -2.73
CA PRO A 122 21.96 -16.13 -1.27
C PRO A 122 20.63 -15.54 -0.76
N VAL A 123 20.24 -15.88 0.47
CA VAL A 123 18.97 -15.40 1.04
C VAL A 123 19.10 -13.94 1.50
N SER A 124 18.06 -13.15 1.25
CA SER A 124 17.99 -11.75 1.68
C SER A 124 17.47 -11.65 3.13
N SER A 125 17.69 -10.52 3.80
CA SER A 125 17.30 -10.36 5.22
C SER A 125 16.62 -9.04 5.54
N ILE A 126 15.73 -9.06 6.53
CA ILE A 126 15.08 -7.88 7.11
C ILE A 126 15.49 -7.76 8.57
N ASP A 127 16.04 -6.61 8.92
CA ASP A 127 16.38 -6.26 10.30
C ASP A 127 15.45 -5.14 10.78
N SER A 128 15.01 -5.21 12.04
CA SER A 128 14.31 -4.08 12.68
C SER A 128 15.32 -3.01 13.08
N CYS A 129 14.98 -1.74 12.82
CA CYS A 129 15.77 -0.60 13.28
C CYS A 129 15.47 -0.26 14.75
N THR A 130 16.21 0.68 15.33
CA THR A 130 15.90 1.24 16.66
C THR A 130 14.52 1.90 16.69
N GLU A 131 14.11 2.52 15.58
CA GLU A 131 12.76 3.02 15.38
C GLU A 131 11.84 1.89 14.88
N GLU A 132 10.75 1.61 15.60
CA GLU A 132 9.78 0.54 15.25
C GLU A 132 9.01 0.80 13.94
N SER A 133 9.06 2.04 13.45
CA SER A 133 8.51 2.45 12.17
C SER A 133 9.46 2.22 11.00
N ARG A 134 10.64 1.63 11.23
CA ARG A 134 11.66 1.42 10.19
C ARG A 134 12.15 -0.02 10.14
N LEU A 135 12.38 -0.48 8.92
CA LEU A 135 12.97 -1.78 8.61
C LEU A 135 14.12 -1.60 7.63
N LEU A 136 15.16 -2.41 7.80
CA LEU A 136 16.29 -2.46 6.89
C LEU A 136 16.22 -3.73 6.05
N LEU A 137 16.00 -3.58 4.75
CA LEU A 137 15.92 -4.69 3.80
C LEU A 137 17.26 -4.83 3.09
N ARG A 138 17.92 -5.97 3.28
CA ARG A 138 19.21 -6.31 2.67
C ARG A 138 18.99 -7.33 1.57
N TYR A 139 18.92 -6.85 0.33
CA TYR A 139 18.78 -7.68 -0.86
C TYR A 139 20.11 -8.32 -1.24
N GLN A 140 20.04 -9.56 -1.70
CA GLN A 140 21.17 -10.30 -2.28
C GLN A 140 20.96 -10.48 -3.78
N ALA A 141 22.04 -10.42 -4.56
CA ALA A 141 22.01 -10.83 -5.96
C ALA A 141 22.11 -12.35 -6.08
N CYS A 142 21.15 -12.99 -6.76
CA CYS A 142 21.17 -14.42 -7.00
C CYS A 142 21.87 -14.76 -8.32
N PRO A 143 22.75 -15.77 -8.35
CA PRO A 143 23.31 -16.27 -9.59
C PRO A 143 22.21 -16.67 -10.57
N ASP A 144 22.40 -16.32 -11.84
CA ASP A 144 21.51 -16.68 -12.96
C ASP A 144 20.05 -16.19 -12.87
N VAL A 145 19.74 -15.26 -11.95
CA VAL A 145 18.42 -14.62 -11.85
C VAL A 145 18.53 -13.15 -12.26
N HIS A 146 18.06 -12.83 -13.47
CA HIS A 146 18.16 -11.49 -14.04
C HIS A 146 17.41 -10.44 -13.19
N GLY A 147 17.97 -9.24 -13.08
CA GLY A 147 17.37 -8.13 -12.31
C GLY A 147 17.50 -8.25 -10.78
N THR A 148 18.12 -9.31 -10.27
CA THR A 148 18.52 -9.40 -8.85
C THR A 148 19.79 -8.60 -8.61
N GLU A 149 19.88 -7.94 -7.45
CA GLU A 149 20.94 -6.98 -7.15
C GLU A 149 21.19 -6.98 -5.64
N SER A 150 22.44 -6.77 -5.24
CA SER A 150 22.80 -6.61 -3.84
C SER A 150 22.65 -5.15 -3.44
N THR A 151 21.57 -4.83 -2.74
CA THR A 151 21.26 -3.47 -2.30
C THR A 151 20.73 -3.46 -0.88
N VAL A 152 20.81 -2.30 -0.24
CA VAL A 152 20.20 -2.07 1.07
C VAL A 152 19.17 -0.94 0.92
N GLU A 153 17.94 -1.24 1.32
CA GLU A 153 16.81 -0.32 1.28
C GLU A 153 16.30 -0.12 2.71
N GLU A 154 16.20 1.13 3.18
CA GLU A 154 15.53 1.44 4.45
C GLU A 154 14.06 1.78 4.17
N LEU A 155 13.15 1.02 4.75
CA LEU A 155 11.71 1.23 4.62
C LEU A 155 11.17 1.91 5.87
N GLN A 156 10.61 3.12 5.71
CA GLN A 156 9.82 3.78 6.75
C GLN A 156 8.32 3.51 6.53
N CYS A 157 7.65 2.90 7.50
CA CYS A 157 6.23 2.60 7.45
C CYS A 157 5.40 3.85 7.79
N LEU A 158 4.42 4.18 6.94
CA LEU A 158 3.62 5.41 7.05
C LEU A 158 2.14 5.16 7.27
N ALA A 159 1.61 4.01 6.84
CA ALA A 159 0.22 3.66 7.09
C ALA A 159 0.02 2.16 6.97
N THR A 160 -0.89 1.60 7.77
CA THR A 160 -1.39 0.24 7.58
C THR A 160 -2.91 0.22 7.70
N TRP A 161 -3.55 -0.63 6.91
CA TRP A 161 -4.99 -0.90 7.01
C TRP A 161 -5.31 -2.31 6.53
N LYS A 162 -6.54 -2.76 6.79
CA LYS A 162 -7.04 -4.07 6.36
C LYS A 162 -8.29 -3.86 5.52
N GLU A 163 -8.38 -4.58 4.40
CA GLU A 163 -9.56 -4.59 3.52
C GLU A 163 -9.80 -6.02 3.04
N GLY A 164 -10.94 -6.60 3.42
CA GLY A 164 -11.18 -8.02 3.23
C GLY A 164 -10.20 -8.91 4.01
N SER A 165 -9.57 -9.87 3.34
CA SER A 165 -8.50 -10.72 3.89
C SER A 165 -7.11 -10.05 3.82
N SER A 166 -6.94 -9.12 2.89
CA SER A 166 -5.67 -8.47 2.60
C SER A 166 -5.34 -7.37 3.59
N ARG A 167 -4.04 -7.23 3.90
CA ARG A 167 -3.51 -6.11 4.68
C ARG A 167 -2.62 -5.26 3.79
N TYR A 168 -2.68 -3.96 3.98
CA TYR A 168 -1.94 -2.99 3.19
C TYR A 168 -0.98 -2.23 4.08
N LEU A 169 0.13 -1.83 3.48
CA LEU A 169 1.15 -0.98 4.06
C LEU A 169 1.54 0.07 3.01
N VAL A 170 1.60 1.33 3.39
CA VAL A 170 2.30 2.35 2.63
C VAL A 170 3.61 2.63 3.33
N GLY A 171 4.69 2.59 2.58
CA GLY A 171 6.01 2.93 3.09
C GLY A 171 6.77 3.84 2.16
N LYS A 172 7.78 4.50 2.74
CA LYS A 172 8.72 5.36 2.05
C LYS A 172 10.09 4.68 2.06
N ILE A 173 10.58 4.33 0.88
CA ILE A 173 11.87 3.66 0.71
C ILE A 173 12.95 4.73 0.60
N HIS A 174 14.02 4.53 1.37
CA HIS A 174 15.25 5.31 1.32
C HIS A 174 16.38 4.43 0.78
N HIS A 175 16.90 4.80 -0.39
CA HIS A 175 18.14 4.27 -0.98
C HIS A 175 18.83 5.34 -1.83
N ASN A 176 20.11 5.13 -2.17
CA ASN A 176 20.94 6.14 -2.83
C ASN A 176 20.43 6.65 -4.18
N HIS A 177 19.58 5.88 -4.87
CA HIS A 177 19.03 6.24 -6.18
C HIS A 177 17.63 6.87 -6.13
N ALA A 178 16.99 6.95 -4.95
CA ALA A 178 15.65 7.50 -4.81
C ALA A 178 15.68 9.03 -4.65
N THR A 179 15.42 9.76 -5.73
CA THR A 179 15.57 11.22 -5.76
C THR A 179 14.26 11.98 -5.53
N SER A 180 13.13 11.34 -5.79
CA SER A 180 11.81 11.96 -5.75
C SER A 180 10.80 11.15 -4.92
N ASN A 181 9.64 11.73 -4.63
CA ASN A 181 8.56 10.97 -3.99
C ASN A 181 7.99 9.87 -4.91
N GLU A 182 8.10 10.01 -6.23
CA GLU A 182 7.74 8.95 -7.19
C GLU A 182 8.61 7.70 -7.00
N ASP A 183 9.88 7.90 -6.67
CA ASP A 183 10.81 6.79 -6.45
C ASP A 183 10.65 6.18 -5.05
N ARG A 184 10.22 6.99 -4.07
CA ARG A 184 10.25 6.62 -2.64
C ARG A 184 8.98 5.97 -2.13
N TYR A 185 7.80 6.48 -2.50
CA TYR A 185 6.54 5.93 -1.97
C TYR A 185 6.23 4.60 -2.66
N ARG A 186 5.94 3.58 -1.87
CA ARG A 186 5.49 2.26 -2.36
C ARG A 186 4.35 1.74 -1.50
N CYS A 187 3.42 1.06 -2.15
CA CYS A 187 2.38 0.30 -1.49
C CYS A 187 2.78 -1.17 -1.42
N PHE A 188 2.39 -1.81 -0.34
CA PHE A 188 2.61 -3.22 -0.08
C PHE A 188 1.27 -3.85 0.29
N VAL A 189 1.00 -5.02 -0.23
CA VAL A 189 -0.09 -5.88 0.22
C VAL A 189 0.53 -7.14 0.80
N TYR A 190 0.01 -7.59 1.94
CA TYR A 190 0.56 -8.75 2.62
C TYR A 190 -0.52 -9.57 3.29
N GLU A 191 -0.22 -10.86 3.38
CA GLU A 191 -1.01 -11.84 4.11
C GLU A 191 -0.10 -12.54 5.10
N LYS A 192 -0.61 -12.72 6.32
CA LYS A 192 0.03 -13.57 7.32
C LYS A 192 -0.38 -15.00 7.02
N SER A 193 0.58 -15.91 6.95
CA SER A 193 0.27 -17.34 6.84
C SER A 193 -0.44 -17.76 8.13
N THR A 194 -1.75 -17.97 8.04
CA THR A 194 -2.54 -18.47 9.17
C THR A 194 -2.31 -19.97 9.28
N LEU A 195 -1.32 -20.38 10.07
CA LEU A 195 -1.47 -21.66 10.75
C LEU A 195 -2.39 -21.41 11.94
N PRO A 196 -3.50 -22.15 12.10
CA PRO A 196 -4.13 -22.27 13.40
C PRO A 196 -3.08 -22.90 14.31
N GLY A 197 -2.51 -22.11 15.22
CA GLY A 197 -1.79 -22.67 16.35
C GLY A 197 -2.73 -23.67 17.02
N VAL A 198 -2.32 -24.92 17.08
CA VAL A 198 -3.05 -25.98 17.78
C VAL A 198 -3.16 -25.58 19.25
N SER A 199 -4.22 -24.87 19.58
CA SER A 199 -4.76 -24.72 20.93
C SER A 199 -5.90 -25.72 21.04
N GLY A 200 -5.57 -27.00 20.88
CA GLY A 200 -6.49 -28.11 21.04
C GLY A 200 -5.89 -29.06 22.07
N THR A 201 -6.35 -28.99 23.30
CA THR A 201 -6.25 -30.09 24.25
C THR A 201 -7.12 -31.23 23.72
N GLY A 202 -6.57 -32.05 22.84
CA GLY A 202 -7.21 -33.24 22.28
C GLY A 202 -6.67 -34.48 22.96
N GLU A 203 -7.55 -35.15 23.71
CA GLU A 203 -7.30 -36.41 24.40
C GLU A 203 -6.90 -37.52 23.41
N LEU A 204 -5.95 -38.35 23.84
CA LEU A 204 -5.47 -39.54 23.14
C LEU A 204 -6.58 -40.59 23.06
N ASN A 205 -6.91 -41.03 21.84
CA ASN A 205 -7.48 -42.36 21.61
C ASN A 205 -7.22 -42.82 20.16
N GLY A 206 -6.67 -44.02 20.01
CA GLY A 206 -6.98 -44.92 18.89
C GLY A 206 -5.99 -44.98 17.73
N GLU A 207 -5.50 -46.20 17.50
CA GLU A 207 -4.61 -46.68 16.45
C GLU A 207 -5.06 -46.39 15.01
N GLY A 208 -4.10 -46.17 14.10
CA GLY A 208 -4.36 -46.15 12.66
C GLY A 208 -3.18 -45.68 11.81
N LEU A 209 -2.49 -46.61 11.14
CA LEU A 209 -1.45 -46.36 10.15
C LEU A 209 -2.06 -45.79 8.85
N TYR A 210 -1.82 -44.51 8.57
CA TYR A 210 -1.75 -43.96 7.21
C TYR A 210 -0.66 -42.88 7.21
N HIS A 211 0.30 -42.97 6.28
CA HIS A 211 1.22 -41.88 5.97
C HIS A 211 0.49 -40.88 5.07
N PRO A 212 0.15 -39.66 5.51
CA PRO A 212 0.04 -38.55 4.58
C PRO A 212 1.46 -38.13 4.25
N LEU A 213 1.80 -38.06 2.96
CA LEU A 213 2.98 -37.35 2.48
C LEU A 213 3.05 -36.00 3.23
N GLU A 214 4.06 -35.84 4.08
CA GLU A 214 4.31 -34.61 4.80
C GLU A 214 4.39 -33.48 3.78
N MET A 215 3.33 -32.69 3.65
CA MET A 215 3.43 -31.39 3.02
C MET A 215 4.44 -30.63 3.86
N ARG A 216 5.64 -30.42 3.31
CA ARG A 216 6.67 -29.58 3.90
C ARG A 216 6.01 -28.30 4.39
N ASN A 217 5.92 -28.19 5.70
CA ASN A 217 5.43 -27.04 6.43
C ASN A 217 6.50 -25.96 6.28
N ASP A 218 6.55 -25.32 5.10
CA ASP A 218 7.49 -24.25 4.82
C ASP A 218 7.12 -23.09 5.73
N GLY A 219 7.94 -22.83 6.75
CA GLY A 219 7.81 -21.76 7.76
C GLY A 219 7.79 -20.35 7.16
N VAL A 220 6.77 -20.07 6.36
CA VAL A 220 6.45 -18.79 5.75
C VAL A 220 5.56 -18.05 6.72
N ASP A 221 6.05 -16.93 7.22
CA ASP A 221 5.29 -16.06 8.11
C ASP A 221 4.43 -15.08 7.33
N TYR A 222 4.98 -14.52 6.24
CA TYR A 222 4.30 -13.53 5.41
C TYR A 222 4.57 -13.71 3.93
N ARG A 223 3.52 -13.52 3.13
CA ARG A 223 3.63 -13.25 1.69
C ARG A 223 3.36 -11.78 1.46
N VAL A 224 4.22 -11.13 0.68
CA VAL A 224 4.18 -9.69 0.47
C VAL A 224 4.34 -9.39 -1.01
N ALA A 225 3.54 -8.48 -1.55
CA ALA A 225 3.76 -7.87 -2.84
C ALA A 225 3.93 -6.36 -2.69
N GLN A 226 4.80 -5.78 -3.50
CA GLN A 226 5.11 -4.36 -3.56
C GLN A 226 4.72 -3.78 -4.92
N SER A 227 4.17 -2.57 -4.93
CA SER A 227 3.88 -1.81 -6.15
C SER A 227 5.15 -1.45 -6.93
N GLY A 228 5.03 -1.27 -8.25
CA GLY A 228 6.14 -0.81 -9.10
C GLY A 228 6.35 0.70 -9.02
N ASP A 229 5.30 1.44 -8.71
CA ASP A 229 5.23 2.89 -8.70
C ASP A 229 4.66 3.41 -7.38
N ALA A 230 4.52 4.74 -7.30
CA ALA A 230 3.97 5.45 -6.16
C ALA A 230 2.43 5.41 -6.12
N THR A 231 1.84 4.26 -6.46
CA THR A 231 0.40 4.03 -6.40
C THR A 231 0.09 2.69 -5.72
N CYS A 232 -1.11 2.58 -5.14
CA CYS A 232 -1.62 1.30 -4.63
C CYS A 232 -2.50 0.57 -5.65
N ASN A 233 -2.51 1.03 -6.91
CA ASN A 233 -3.36 0.48 -7.95
C ASN A 233 -2.80 -0.85 -8.45
N GLY A 234 -3.69 -1.79 -8.78
CA GLY A 234 -3.28 -3.11 -9.27
C GLY A 234 -2.70 -4.05 -8.22
N LEU A 235 -2.67 -3.63 -6.94
CA LEU A 235 -2.07 -4.41 -5.86
C LEU A 235 -3.17 -5.11 -5.03
N PHE A 236 -3.83 -6.11 -5.62
CA PHE A 236 -4.98 -6.77 -5.01
C PHE A 236 -4.62 -7.97 -4.13
N SER A 237 -3.50 -8.63 -4.43
CA SER A 237 -3.04 -9.83 -3.74
C SER A 237 -1.51 -9.82 -3.55
N PRO A 238 -0.99 -10.56 -2.56
CA PRO A 238 0.45 -10.69 -2.34
C PRO A 238 1.20 -11.43 -3.46
N MET A 239 0.54 -11.74 -4.59
CA MET A 239 1.13 -12.40 -5.76
C MET A 239 1.23 -11.50 -7.00
N GLU A 240 0.62 -10.31 -7.00
CA GLU A 240 0.40 -9.49 -8.20
C GLU A 240 1.22 -8.18 -8.26
N GLY A 241 2.23 -8.03 -7.39
CA GLY A 241 3.09 -6.84 -7.37
C GLY A 241 4.25 -6.88 -8.36
N SER A 242 4.88 -5.72 -8.57
CA SER A 242 6.13 -5.60 -9.32
C SER A 242 7.29 -6.36 -8.66
N ARG A 243 7.24 -6.47 -7.33
CA ARG A 243 8.14 -7.30 -6.53
C ARG A 243 7.32 -8.12 -5.55
N THR A 244 7.48 -9.44 -5.56
CA THR A 244 6.88 -10.33 -4.55
C THR A 244 7.96 -10.87 -3.64
N MET A 245 7.62 -11.10 -2.37
CA MET A 245 8.53 -11.53 -1.32
C MET A 245 7.86 -12.59 -0.45
N THR A 246 8.64 -13.59 -0.03
CA THR A 246 8.24 -14.60 0.95
C THR A 246 9.13 -14.47 2.17
N LEU A 247 8.55 -14.08 3.31
CA LEU A 247 9.27 -13.81 4.54
C LEU A 247 9.16 -15.03 5.47
N ARG A 248 10.29 -15.38 6.10
CA ARG A 248 10.44 -16.51 7.01
C ARG A 248 11.26 -16.08 8.23
N LYS A 249 10.90 -16.57 9.42
CA LYS A 249 11.69 -16.40 10.63
C LYS A 249 12.98 -17.21 10.64
#